data_AF-A0A7R9HFA4-F1
#
_entry.id   AF-A0A7R9HFA4-F1
#
_cell.length_a   1.000
_cell.length_b   1.000
_cell.length_c   1.000
_cell.angle_alpha   90.00
_cell.angle_beta   90.00
_cell.angle_gamma   90.00
#
_symmetry.space_group_name_H-M   'P 1'
#
loop_
_entity.id
_entity.type
_entity.pdbx_description
1 polymer ?
#
loop_
_entity_poly.entity_id
_entity_poly.type
_entity_poly.pdbx_seq_one_letter_code
_entity_poly.pdbx_strand_id
1 'polypeptide(L)'
;MRLHFDGYPDNHDFWVNADSMDIFPAGWCEKNNHKLQPPKGYMPSSFNWGSYLKMSRSQAAPRNLFANKTGSSICPNAFRLGMKLEAVDRKNSSMVCVATVSDLIDSRILVHFDSWDKMYDYWADPTSPYIHPVGWCKEHGHKLTPPHSECNLSRT
;
A
#
# COMPACT_ATOMS: atom_id res chain seq x y z
N MET A 1 10.14 -4.97 -16.62
CA MET A 1 11.06 -3.82 -16.60
C MET A 1 11.75 -3.74 -15.24
N ARG A 2 13.01 -3.29 -15.19
CA ARG A 2 13.73 -2.99 -13.94
C ARG A 2 13.46 -1.53 -13.56
N LEU A 3 13.10 -1.28 -12.31
CA LEU A 3 12.87 0.04 -11.76
C LEU A 3 13.94 0.39 -10.72
N HIS A 4 14.26 1.68 -10.63
CA HIS A 4 15.27 2.25 -9.75
C HIS A 4 14.63 3.34 -8.87
N PHE A 5 15.12 3.47 -7.63
CA PHE A 5 14.73 4.56 -6.74
C PHE A 5 15.72 5.71 -6.86
N ASP A 6 15.32 6.80 -7.52
CA ASP A 6 16.19 7.94 -7.80
C ASP A 6 16.95 8.45 -6.55
N GLY A 7 18.27 8.48 -6.65
CA GLY A 7 19.18 8.92 -5.58
C GLY A 7 19.55 7.85 -4.55
N TYR A 8 19.03 6.63 -4.67
CA TYR A 8 19.39 5.48 -3.84
C TYR A 8 20.32 4.51 -4.59
N PRO A 9 21.04 3.61 -3.89
CA PRO A 9 21.88 2.62 -4.56
C PRO A 9 21.07 1.54 -5.32
N ASP A 10 21.68 0.97 -6.36
CA ASP A 10 21.08 -0.05 -7.25
C ASP A 10 20.66 -1.35 -6.56
N ASN A 11 21.10 -1.61 -5.33
CA ASN A 11 20.67 -2.79 -4.56
C ASN A 11 19.20 -2.71 -4.12
N HIS A 12 18.55 -1.56 -4.31
CA HIS A 12 17.11 -1.38 -4.12
C HIS A 12 16.32 -1.53 -5.42
N ASP A 13 16.97 -1.80 -6.55
CA ASP A 13 16.29 -2.04 -7.81
C ASP A 13 15.45 -3.31 -7.76
N PHE A 14 14.33 -3.30 -8.47
CA PHE A 14 13.42 -4.44 -8.54
C PHE A 14 12.78 -4.57 -9.93
N TRP A 15 12.28 -5.77 -10.23
CA TRP A 15 11.65 -6.08 -11.51
C TRP A 15 10.13 -6.13 -11.36
N VAL A 16 9.42 -5.52 -12.31
CA VAL A 16 7.96 -5.58 -12.42
C VAL A 16 7.54 -5.86 -13.87
N ASN A 17 6.35 -6.40 -14.06
CA ASN A 17 5.74 -6.47 -15.39
C ASN A 17 5.26 -5.08 -15.83
N ALA A 18 5.09 -4.88 -17.14
CA ALA A 18 4.64 -3.60 -17.69
C ALA A 18 3.21 -3.24 -17.30
N ASP A 19 2.39 -4.24 -17.02
CA ASP A 19 1.00 -4.17 -16.57
C ASP A 19 0.87 -4.19 -15.05
N SER A 20 1.97 -4.00 -14.30
CA SER A 20 1.91 -3.95 -12.84
C SER A 20 0.92 -2.87 -12.37
N MET A 21 0.05 -3.26 -11.44
CA MET A 21 -0.92 -2.37 -10.80
C MET A 21 -0.28 -1.45 -9.75
N ASP A 22 1.00 -1.66 -9.42
CA ASP A 22 1.71 -0.97 -8.34
C ASP A 22 2.60 0.18 -8.83
N ILE A 23 2.54 0.50 -10.13
CA ILE A 23 3.28 1.61 -10.74
C ILE A 23 2.31 2.64 -11.30
N PHE A 24 2.57 3.92 -11.05
CA PHE A 24 1.63 5.00 -11.37
C PHE A 24 2.34 6.13 -12.14
N PRO A 25 1.61 6.87 -13.00
CA PRO A 25 2.20 8.00 -13.72
C PRO A 25 2.61 9.14 -12.78
N ALA A 26 3.57 9.95 -13.21
CA ALA A 26 3.96 11.18 -12.51
C ALA A 26 2.74 12.06 -12.18
N GLY A 27 2.71 12.60 -10.96
CA GLY A 27 1.59 13.38 -10.41
C GLY A 27 0.40 12.55 -9.87
N TRP A 28 0.46 11.21 -9.92
CA TRP A 28 -0.62 10.38 -9.38
C TRP A 28 -0.79 10.53 -7.86
N CYS A 29 0.29 10.60 -7.08
CA CYS A 29 0.23 10.77 -5.63
C CYS A 29 -0.52 12.05 -5.22
N GLU A 30 -0.18 13.18 -5.82
CA GLU A 30 -0.84 14.47 -5.58
C GLU A 30 -2.34 14.42 -5.92
N LYS A 31 -2.69 13.86 -7.09
CA LYS A 31 -4.08 13.74 -7.55
C LYS A 31 -4.95 12.89 -6.61
N ASN A 32 -4.37 11.85 -6.02
CA ASN A 32 -5.10 10.87 -5.20
C ASN A 32 -4.84 11.07 -3.69
N ASN A 33 -4.26 12.20 -3.28
CA ASN A 33 -3.96 12.51 -1.89
C ASN A 33 -3.06 11.48 -1.16
N HIS A 34 -2.16 10.83 -1.90
CA HIS A 34 -1.12 9.99 -1.32
C HIS A 34 0.18 10.80 -1.16
N LYS A 35 0.93 10.47 -0.10
CA LYS A 35 2.24 11.08 0.16
C LYS A 35 3.29 10.46 -0.75
N LEU A 36 3.95 11.29 -1.56
CA LEU A 36 5.15 10.90 -2.28
C LEU A 36 6.37 10.96 -1.33
N GLN A 37 7.19 9.92 -1.35
CA GLN A 37 8.54 9.99 -0.80
C GLN A 37 9.46 10.48 -1.94
N PRO A 38 10.05 11.68 -1.82
CA PRO A 38 10.83 12.24 -2.91
C PRO A 38 12.20 11.53 -3.02
N PRO A 39 12.93 11.73 -4.14
CA PRO A 39 14.29 11.23 -4.31
C PRO A 39 15.23 11.67 -3.17
N LYS A 40 16.31 10.92 -2.93
CA LYS A 40 17.27 11.24 -1.88
C LYS A 40 17.81 12.67 -2.02
N GLY A 41 17.74 13.44 -0.94
CA GLY A 41 18.20 14.84 -0.90
C GLY A 41 17.11 15.88 -1.20
N TYR A 42 15.90 15.46 -1.56
CA TYR A 42 14.74 16.35 -1.67
C TYR A 42 13.90 16.32 -0.40
N MET A 43 13.35 17.47 -0.03
CA MET A 43 12.35 17.56 1.04
C MET A 43 10.95 17.32 0.46
N PRO A 44 10.05 16.60 1.15
CA PRO A 44 8.69 16.37 0.64
C PRO A 44 7.94 17.64 0.28
N SER A 45 8.17 18.73 1.03
CA SER A 45 7.54 20.04 0.80
C SER A 45 8.10 20.82 -0.40
N SER A 46 9.29 20.45 -0.91
CA SER A 46 9.95 21.17 -2.02
C SER A 46 9.96 20.38 -3.33
N PHE A 47 9.55 19.11 -3.32
CA PHE A 47 9.54 18.31 -4.53
C PHE A 47 8.44 18.77 -5.50
N ASN A 48 8.83 18.96 -6.77
CA ASN A 48 7.90 19.30 -7.84
C ASN A 48 8.30 18.55 -9.12
N TRP A 49 7.35 17.82 -9.71
CA TRP A 49 7.59 17.03 -10.93
C TRP A 49 8.11 17.88 -12.10
N GLY A 50 7.54 19.07 -12.32
CA GLY A 50 7.94 19.94 -13.43
C GLY A 50 9.40 20.41 -13.32
N SER A 51 9.81 20.84 -12.13
CA SER A 51 11.21 21.23 -11.86
C SER A 51 12.14 20.02 -11.90
N TYR A 52 11.72 18.89 -11.34
CA TYR A 52 12.52 17.67 -11.29
C TYR A 52 12.84 17.11 -12.68
N LEU A 53 11.83 17.02 -13.55
CA LEU A 53 12.00 16.54 -14.94
C LEU A 53 12.93 17.45 -15.75
N LYS A 54 12.83 18.78 -15.55
CA LYS A 54 13.75 19.75 -16.18
C LYS A 54 15.18 19.58 -15.69
N MET A 55 15.38 19.47 -14.37
CA MET A 55 16.71 19.34 -13.75
C MET A 55 17.40 18.04 -14.16
N SER A 56 16.66 16.93 -14.16
CA SER A 56 17.16 15.61 -14.54
C SER A 56 17.28 15.40 -16.05
N ARG A 57 16.72 16.32 -16.87
CA ARG A 57 16.61 16.20 -18.34
C ARG A 57 15.87 14.93 -18.77
N SER A 58 14.87 14.54 -17.99
CA SER A 58 14.10 13.32 -18.17
C SER A 58 12.67 13.61 -18.62
N GLN A 59 12.00 12.57 -19.11
CA GLN A 59 10.58 12.60 -19.44
C GLN A 59 9.81 11.66 -18.53
N ALA A 60 8.62 12.07 -18.11
CA ALA A 60 7.71 11.17 -17.40
C ALA A 60 7.15 10.12 -18.37
N ALA A 61 7.01 8.88 -17.91
CA ALA A 61 6.35 7.83 -18.68
C ALA A 61 4.90 8.25 -19.03
N PRO A 62 4.47 8.11 -20.30
CA PRO A 62 3.13 8.46 -20.73
C PRO A 62 2.02 7.72 -19.96
N ARG A 63 0.94 8.43 -19.60
CA ARG A 63 -0.18 7.88 -18.80
C ARG A 63 -0.85 6.65 -19.44
N ASN A 64 -0.84 6.52 -20.76
CA ASN A 64 -1.49 5.43 -21.47
C ASN A 64 -0.78 4.07 -21.32
N LEU A 65 0.46 4.05 -20.80
CA LEU A 65 1.24 2.84 -20.56
C LEU A 65 0.85 2.11 -19.27
N PHE A 66 0.21 2.80 -18.32
CA PHE A 66 -0.11 2.24 -17.00
C PHE A 66 -1.43 1.45 -17.03
N ALA A 67 -1.47 0.32 -16.32
CA ALA A 67 -2.65 -0.56 -16.25
C ALA A 67 -3.77 -0.01 -15.35
N ASN A 68 -3.42 0.78 -14.32
CA ASN A 68 -4.35 1.47 -13.41
C ASN A 68 -5.04 2.69 -14.02
N LYS A 69 -5.50 2.56 -15.27
CA LYS A 69 -6.24 3.64 -15.95
C LYS A 69 -7.47 3.97 -15.12
N THR A 70 -7.52 5.22 -14.67
CA THR A 70 -8.62 5.78 -13.89
C THR A 70 -9.90 5.60 -14.71
N GLY A 71 -10.73 4.62 -14.35
CA GLY A 71 -11.91 4.27 -15.15
C GLY A 71 -12.37 2.82 -15.09
N SER A 72 -11.55 1.87 -14.61
CA SER A 72 -12.09 0.56 -14.24
C SER A 72 -12.72 0.66 -12.85
N SER A 73 -13.91 1.26 -12.80
CA SER A 73 -14.82 1.18 -11.66
C SER A 73 -15.18 -0.29 -11.43
N ILE A 74 -14.37 -1.01 -10.66
CA ILE A 74 -14.67 -2.38 -10.23
C ILE A 74 -15.31 -2.27 -8.84
N CYS A 75 -16.63 -2.42 -8.88
CA CYS A 75 -17.56 -2.52 -7.75
C CYS A 75 -17.59 -1.31 -6.80
N PRO A 76 -18.77 -0.90 -6.30
CA PRO A 76 -18.82 -0.17 -5.05
C PRO A 76 -18.34 -1.13 -3.96
N ASN A 77 -17.02 -1.24 -3.82
CA ASN A 77 -16.39 -1.93 -2.72
C ASN A 77 -16.96 -1.30 -1.45
N ALA A 78 -17.70 -2.07 -0.67
CA ALA A 78 -18.30 -1.59 0.57
C ALA A 78 -17.22 -1.21 1.60
N PHE A 79 -15.96 -1.62 1.36
CA PHE A 79 -14.81 -1.22 2.16
C PHE A 79 -14.64 0.31 2.20
N ARG A 80 -14.37 0.80 3.40
CA ARG A 80 -14.05 2.19 3.69
C ARG A 80 -12.80 2.23 4.57
N LEU A 81 -12.04 3.31 4.48
CA LEU A 81 -10.92 3.56 5.38
C LEU A 81 -11.38 3.42 6.84
N GLY A 82 -10.56 2.75 7.65
CA GLY A 82 -10.83 2.50 9.07
C GLY A 82 -11.72 1.30 9.36
N MET A 83 -12.29 0.63 8.35
CA MET A 83 -13.00 -0.64 8.57
C MET A 83 -12.05 -1.72 9.09
N LYS A 84 -12.55 -2.56 10.01
CA LYS A 84 -11.80 -3.67 10.61
C LYS A 84 -12.14 -4.99 9.95
N LEU A 85 -11.15 -5.87 9.90
CA LEU A 85 -11.24 -7.21 9.33
C LEU A 85 -10.26 -8.17 10.04
N GLU A 86 -10.37 -9.45 9.73
CA GLU A 86 -9.38 -10.47 10.10
C GLU A 86 -8.54 -10.80 8.86
N ALA A 87 -7.22 -10.86 8.99
CA ALA A 87 -6.33 -11.02 7.84
C ALA A 87 -5.16 -11.98 8.12
N VAL A 88 -4.73 -12.73 7.11
CA VAL A 88 -3.59 -13.65 7.19
C VAL A 88 -2.28 -12.88 7.05
N ASP A 89 -1.34 -13.05 7.98
CA ASP A 89 0.03 -12.55 7.80
C ASP A 89 0.73 -13.31 6.68
N ARG A 90 1.06 -12.62 5.57
CA ARG A 90 1.73 -13.25 4.43
C ARG A 90 3.16 -13.71 4.72
N LYS A 91 3.81 -13.19 5.76
CA LYS A 91 5.12 -13.65 6.23
C LYS A 91 5.00 -14.84 7.18
N ASN A 92 3.83 -15.01 7.81
CA ASN A 92 3.51 -16.15 8.66
C ASN A 92 2.09 -16.63 8.37
N SER A 93 1.92 -17.43 7.32
CA SER A 93 0.61 -17.85 6.80
C SER A 93 -0.22 -18.69 7.78
N SER A 94 0.35 -19.11 8.91
CA SER A 94 -0.37 -19.80 9.98
C SER A 94 -1.12 -18.85 10.92
N MET A 95 -0.89 -17.54 10.78
CA MET A 95 -1.39 -16.52 11.68
C MET A 95 -2.49 -15.68 11.01
N VAL A 96 -3.62 -15.54 11.71
CA VAL A 96 -4.70 -14.61 11.36
C VAL A 96 -4.77 -13.54 12.45
N CYS A 97 -4.74 -12.28 12.05
CA CYS A 97 -4.61 -11.13 12.94
C CYS A 97 -5.77 -10.14 12.77
N VAL A 98 -5.99 -9.33 13.80
CA VAL A 98 -6.83 -8.13 13.69
C VAL A 98 -6.15 -7.11 12.77
N ALA A 99 -6.89 -6.64 11.77
CA ALA A 99 -6.40 -5.70 10.78
C ALA A 99 -7.41 -4.59 10.48
N THR A 100 -6.91 -3.50 9.90
CA THR A 100 -7.66 -2.32 9.49
C THR A 100 -7.39 -1.99 8.02
N VAL A 101 -8.41 -1.54 7.29
CA VAL A 101 -8.25 -0.94 5.96
C VAL A 101 -7.60 0.43 6.12
N SER A 102 -6.31 0.53 5.82
CA SER A 102 -5.50 1.74 6.06
C SER A 102 -5.41 2.66 4.85
N ASP A 103 -5.63 2.14 3.64
CA ASP A 103 -5.59 2.89 2.39
C ASP A 103 -6.45 2.23 1.30
N LEU A 104 -6.80 2.98 0.25
CA LEU A 104 -7.59 2.54 -0.89
C LEU A 104 -6.95 3.02 -2.20
N ILE A 105 -6.68 2.09 -3.13
CA ILE A 105 -6.22 2.40 -4.48
C ILE A 105 -7.08 1.64 -5.47
N ASP A 106 -7.84 2.39 -6.27
CA ASP A 106 -8.81 1.86 -7.22
C ASP A 106 -9.75 0.84 -6.53
N SER A 107 -9.72 -0.44 -6.93
CA SER A 107 -10.50 -1.51 -6.34
C SER A 107 -9.78 -2.27 -5.22
N ARG A 108 -8.55 -1.89 -4.87
CA ARG A 108 -7.73 -2.60 -3.87
C ARG A 108 -7.74 -1.89 -2.53
N ILE A 109 -7.63 -2.67 -1.47
CA ILE A 109 -7.54 -2.21 -0.09
C ILE A 109 -6.11 -2.45 0.42
N LEU A 110 -5.57 -1.52 1.20
CA LEU A 110 -4.35 -1.77 1.97
C LEU A 110 -4.74 -2.35 3.32
N VAL A 111 -4.30 -3.58 3.58
CA VAL A 111 -4.50 -4.27 4.85
C VAL A 111 -3.34 -3.90 5.77
N HIS A 112 -3.66 -3.28 6.91
CA HIS A 112 -2.72 -2.96 7.97
C HIS A 112 -3.02 -3.78 9.22
N PHE A 113 -1.99 -4.38 9.81
CA PHE A 113 -2.13 -5.15 11.05
C PHE A 113 -2.07 -4.22 12.27
N ASP A 114 -3.11 -4.24 13.10
CA ASP A 114 -3.25 -3.31 14.22
C ASP A 114 -2.08 -3.49 15.23
N SER A 115 -1.37 -2.39 15.55
CA SER A 115 -0.17 -2.34 16.40
C SER A 115 1.10 -2.99 15.82
N TRP A 116 1.15 -3.24 14.51
CA TRP A 116 2.32 -3.78 13.82
C TRP A 116 2.98 -2.73 12.93
N ASP A 117 4.22 -2.98 12.52
CA ASP A 117 4.93 -2.14 11.56
C ASP A 117 4.31 -2.24 10.16
N LYS A 118 4.32 -1.14 9.41
CA LYS A 118 3.75 -1.09 8.04
C LYS A 118 4.46 -2.01 7.05
N MET A 119 5.64 -2.53 7.38
CA MET A 119 6.34 -3.53 6.55
C MET A 119 5.59 -4.86 6.41
N TYR A 120 4.55 -5.09 7.20
CA TYR A 120 3.64 -6.23 7.09
C TYR A 120 2.39 -5.94 6.25
N ASP A 121 2.12 -4.66 5.95
CA ASP A 121 0.96 -4.26 5.18
C ASP A 121 1.03 -4.84 3.76
N TYR A 122 -0.13 -5.17 3.20
CA TYR A 122 -0.22 -5.61 1.81
C TYR A 122 -1.49 -5.13 1.13
N TRP A 123 -1.37 -4.86 -0.17
CA TRP A 123 -2.51 -4.59 -1.03
C TRP A 123 -3.28 -5.88 -1.33
N ALA A 124 -4.59 -5.84 -1.17
CA ALA A 124 -5.50 -6.96 -1.41
C ALA A 124 -6.67 -6.53 -2.31
N ASP A 125 -7.13 -7.46 -3.13
CA ASP A 125 -8.45 -7.36 -3.76
C ASP A 125 -9.54 -7.76 -2.74
N PRO A 126 -10.75 -7.18 -2.79
CA PRO A 126 -11.90 -7.60 -1.98
C PRO A 126 -12.22 -9.11 -2.04
N THR A 127 -11.86 -9.80 -3.12
CA THR A 127 -12.04 -11.25 -3.26
C THR A 127 -10.83 -12.06 -2.78
N SER A 128 -9.85 -11.42 -2.13
CA SER A 128 -8.64 -12.09 -1.63
C SER A 128 -9.02 -13.19 -0.62
N PRO A 129 -8.45 -14.40 -0.74
CA PRO A 129 -8.70 -15.48 0.22
C PRO A 129 -8.02 -15.26 1.57
N TYR A 130 -7.22 -14.19 1.70
CA TYR A 130 -6.42 -13.87 2.88
C TYR A 130 -7.05 -12.80 3.77
N ILE A 131 -8.26 -12.34 3.43
CA ILE A 131 -9.03 -11.38 4.21
C ILE A 131 -10.40 -11.97 4.54
N HIS A 132 -10.87 -11.72 5.76
CA HIS A 132 -12.08 -12.32 6.29
C HIS A 132 -12.88 -11.28 7.09
N PRO A 133 -14.22 -11.42 7.14
CA PRO A 133 -15.03 -10.57 8.01
C PRO A 133 -14.70 -10.83 9.49
N VAL A 134 -14.98 -9.83 10.33
CA VAL A 134 -14.85 -9.96 11.78
C VAL A 134 -15.74 -11.11 12.27
N GLY A 135 -15.14 -12.02 13.06
CA GLY A 135 -15.78 -13.23 13.59
C GLY A 135 -15.40 -14.52 12.87
N TRP A 136 -14.73 -14.45 11.73
CA TRP A 136 -14.40 -15.63 10.91
C TRP A 136 -13.55 -16.66 11.66
N CYS A 137 -12.51 -16.24 12.38
CA CYS A 137 -11.68 -17.12 13.18
C CYS A 137 -12.50 -17.90 14.21
N LYS A 138 -13.44 -17.22 14.88
CA LYS A 138 -14.31 -17.82 15.90
C LYS A 138 -15.22 -18.89 15.27
N GLU A 139 -15.79 -18.61 14.10
CA GLU A 139 -16.69 -19.52 13.38
C GLU A 139 -15.96 -20.79 12.89
N HIS A 140 -14.70 -20.66 12.49
CA HIS A 140 -13.92 -21.74 11.89
C HIS A 140 -12.95 -22.41 12.88
N GLY A 141 -12.99 -22.04 14.16
CA GLY A 141 -12.13 -22.63 15.20
C GLY A 141 -10.64 -22.24 15.09
N HIS A 142 -10.34 -21.13 14.39
CA HIS A 142 -8.99 -20.58 14.30
C HIS A 142 -8.69 -19.64 15.47
N LYS A 143 -7.41 -19.56 15.84
CA LYS A 143 -6.93 -18.60 16.84
C LYS A 143 -6.72 -17.24 16.17
N LEU A 144 -7.45 -16.23 16.64
CA LEU A 144 -7.23 -14.84 16.26
C LEU A 144 -6.09 -14.24 17.09
N THR A 145 -5.11 -13.62 16.42
CA THR A 145 -4.05 -12.84 17.05
C THR A 145 -4.56 -11.42 17.32
N PRO A 146 -4.67 -10.99 18.60
CA PRO A 146 -5.10 -9.63 18.92
C PRO A 146 -4.02 -8.60 18.58
N PRO A 147 -4.36 -7.31 18.50
CA PRO A 147 -3.37 -6.24 18.43
C PRO A 147 -2.40 -6.35 19.60
N HIS A 148 -1.13 -6.03 19.38
CA HIS A 148 -0.18 -5.94 20.48
C HIS A 148 -0.69 -4.88 21.46
N SER A 149 -0.90 -5.26 22.71
CA SER A 149 -1.24 -4.32 23.75
C SER A 149 -0.06 -3.37 23.95
N GLU A 150 -0.27 -2.07 23.74
CA GLU A 150 0.58 -1.05 24.35
C GLU A 150 0.35 -1.09 25.87
N CYS A 151 0.94 -2.10 26.52
CA CYS A 151 1.04 -2.15 27.96
C CYS A 151 2.36 -1.45 28.33
N ASN A 152 2.23 -0.26 28.94
CA ASN A 152 3.25 0.52 29.68
C ASN A 152 3.93 1.70 28.97
N LEU A 153 3.25 2.84 28.78
CA LEU A 153 3.88 4.17 28.84
C LEU A 153 2.90 5.24 29.36
N SER A 154 2.37 5.04 30.58
CA SER A 154 1.83 6.14 31.39
C SER A 154 1.85 5.79 32.88
N ARG A 155 3.03 5.50 33.41
CA ARG A 155 3.31 5.57 34.86
C ARG A 155 4.77 5.98 35.08
N THR A 156 4.98 7.29 35.14
CA THR A 156 5.84 8.01 36.10
C THR A 156 5.47 9.48 36.02
#